data_AF-A0A522QQ03-F1
#
_entry.id   AF-A0A522QQ03-F1
#
_cell.length_a   1.000
_cell.length_b   1.000
_cell.length_c   1.000
_cell.angle_alpha   90.00
_cell.angle_beta   90.00
_cell.angle_gamma   90.00
#
_symmetry.space_group_name_H-M   'P 1'
#
loop_
_entity.id
_entity.type
_entity.pdbx_description
1 polymer ?
#
loop_
_entity_poly.entity_id
_entity_poly.type
_entity_poly.pdbx_seq_one_letter_code
_entity_poly.pdbx_strand_id
1 'polypeptide(L)'
;MRDELAAFSRLWNGERYFEAHEVLEDRWRRTGDPGERALIQCAAALLHLQRGNTGGAAKLLRAAAPPLRAFAAREGALLALAAWVTAASAASTPDAALLLNERPPLHLRVRENEPGRRNGNAEGERHA
;
A
#
# COMPACT_ATOMS: atom_id res chain seq x y z
N MET A 1 -2.02 13.92 -15.34
CA MET A 1 -1.97 12.64 -14.60
C MET A 1 -2.66 12.89 -13.26
N ARG A 2 -3.67 12.10 -12.88
CA ARG A 2 -4.28 12.25 -11.54
C ARG A 2 -3.24 11.82 -10.49
N ASP A 3 -3.14 12.52 -9.37
CA ASP A 3 -2.26 12.13 -8.27
C ASP A 3 -2.93 11.00 -7.48
N GLU A 4 -2.72 9.75 -7.91
CA GLU A 4 -3.37 8.59 -7.28
C GLU A 4 -2.87 8.34 -5.85
N LEU A 5 -1.63 8.74 -5.54
CA LEU A 5 -1.06 8.67 -4.18
C LEU A 5 -1.76 9.64 -3.22
N ALA A 6 -2.06 10.87 -3.68
CA ALA A 6 -2.87 11.81 -2.91
C ALA A 6 -4.31 11.33 -2.75
N ALA A 7 -4.89 10.73 -3.80
CA ALA A 7 -6.24 10.16 -3.72
C ALA A 7 -6.30 9.00 -2.72
N PHE A 8 -5.34 8.08 -2.78
CA PHE A 8 -5.17 6.99 -1.83
C PHE A 8 -5.11 7.52 -0.40
N SER A 9 -4.26 8.52 -0.14
CA SER A 9 -4.09 9.12 1.19
C SER A 9 -5.39 9.70 1.76
N ARG A 10 -6.18 10.39 0.93
CA ARG A 10 -7.49 10.93 1.34
C ARG A 10 -8.47 9.84 1.70
N LEU A 11 -8.55 8.78 0.89
CA LEU A 11 -9.46 7.65 1.11
C LEU A 11 -9.04 6.82 2.33
N TRP A 12 -7.75 6.56 2.47
CA TRP A 12 -7.13 5.94 3.64
C TRP A 12 -7.49 6.69 4.92
N ASN A 13 -7.33 8.02 4.93
CA ASN A 13 -7.68 8.88 6.08
C ASN A 13 -9.17 8.98 6.37
N GLY A 14 -10.02 8.75 5.36
CA GLY A 14 -11.46 8.63 5.54
C GLY A 14 -11.96 7.21 5.79
N GLU A 15 -11.06 6.26 6.08
CA GLU A 15 -11.38 4.84 6.34
C GLU A 15 -12.10 4.11 5.19
N ARG A 16 -12.00 4.66 3.97
CA ARG A 16 -12.57 4.12 2.73
C ARG A 16 -11.58 3.18 2.07
N TYR A 17 -11.30 2.07 2.75
CA TYR A 17 -10.20 1.18 2.38
C TYR A 17 -10.41 0.42 1.07
N PHE A 18 -11.66 0.12 0.71
CA PHE A 18 -11.97 -0.48 -0.59
C PHE A 18 -11.65 0.50 -1.73
N GLU A 19 -12.10 1.74 -1.65
CA GLU A 19 -11.81 2.73 -2.68
C GLU A 19 -10.33 3.15 -2.70
N ALA A 20 -9.67 3.16 -1.53
CA ALA A 20 -8.22 3.35 -1.46
C ALA A 20 -7.49 2.23 -2.20
N HIS A 21 -7.89 0.97 -2.02
CA HIS A 21 -7.35 -0.16 -2.78
C HIS A 21 -7.49 0.05 -4.30
N GLU A 22 -8.72 0.32 -4.77
CA GLU A 22 -9.02 0.45 -6.20
C GLU A 22 -8.18 1.55 -6.88
N VAL A 23 -8.10 2.74 -6.27
CA VAL A 23 -7.41 3.88 -6.90
C VAL A 23 -5.91 3.63 -7.07
N LEU A 24 -5.30 2.90 -6.14
CA LEU A 24 -3.86 2.63 -6.17
C LEU A 24 -3.54 1.38 -7.00
N GLU A 25 -4.44 0.40 -7.09
CA GLU A 25 -4.25 -0.79 -7.93
C GLU A 25 -4.08 -0.44 -9.40
N ASP A 26 -4.85 0.52 -9.91
CA ASP A 26 -4.69 1.02 -11.28
C ASP A 26 -3.28 1.56 -11.53
N ARG A 27 -2.74 2.33 -10.58
CA ARG A 27 -1.39 2.89 -10.68
C ARG A 27 -0.35 1.78 -10.58
N TRP A 28 -0.48 0.88 -9.61
CA TRP A 28 0.43 -0.25 -9.42
C TRP A 28 0.50 -1.14 -10.67
N ARG A 29 -0.63 -1.39 -11.35
CA ARG A 29 -0.66 -2.14 -12.62
C ARG A 29 0.20 -1.49 -13.72
N ARG A 30 0.40 -0.17 -13.68
CA ARG A 30 1.26 0.57 -14.63
C ARG A 30 2.72 0.63 -14.18
N THR A 31 2.98 0.78 -12.88
CA THR A 31 4.32 0.99 -12.33
C THR A 31 5.04 -0.31 -11.97
N GLY A 32 4.29 -1.34 -11.59
CA GLY A 32 4.80 -2.56 -10.97
C GLY A 32 5.46 -2.33 -9.61
N ASP A 33 5.32 -1.15 -8.98
CA ASP A 33 6.09 -0.80 -7.79
C ASP A 33 5.71 -1.68 -6.58
N PRO A 34 6.66 -2.39 -5.96
CA PRO A 34 6.38 -3.26 -4.81
C PRO A 34 5.86 -2.51 -3.58
N GLY A 35 6.23 -1.24 -3.42
CA GLY A 35 5.77 -0.37 -2.34
C GLY A 35 4.31 0.03 -2.51
N GLU A 36 3.89 0.35 -3.74
CA GLU A 36 2.48 0.58 -4.06
C GLU A 36 1.64 -0.67 -3.81
N ARG A 37 2.12 -1.85 -4.22
CA ARG A 37 1.49 -3.13 -3.89
C ARG A 37 1.37 -3.35 -2.38
N ALA A 38 2.35 -2.90 -1.59
CA ALA A 38 2.30 -3.02 -0.14
C ALA A 38 1.22 -2.13 0.47
N LEU A 39 1.07 -0.90 -0.01
CA LEU A 39 -0.02 0.02 0.39
C LEU A 39 -1.41 -0.55 0.07
N ILE A 40 -1.57 -1.15 -1.10
CA ILE A 40 -2.80 -1.85 -1.51
C ILE A 40 -3.12 -2.99 -0.53
N GLN A 41 -2.12 -3.82 -0.17
CA GLN A 41 -2.29 -4.88 0.82
C GLN A 41 -2.65 -4.35 2.21
N CYS A 42 -2.07 -3.22 2.63
CA CYS A 42 -2.44 -2.57 3.89
C CYS A 42 -3.91 -2.12 3.87
N ALA A 43 -4.38 -1.50 2.78
CA ALA A 43 -5.78 -1.10 2.65
C ALA A 43 -6.71 -2.32 2.69
N ALA A 44 -6.39 -3.37 1.92
CA ALA A 44 -7.13 -4.63 1.97
C ALA A 44 -7.14 -5.26 3.39
N ALA A 45 -6.02 -5.19 4.12
CA ALA A 45 -5.96 -5.71 5.49
C ALA A 45 -6.94 -4.99 6.42
N LEU A 46 -7.05 -3.67 6.32
CA LEU A 46 -7.98 -2.90 7.14
C LEU A 46 -9.44 -3.12 6.75
N LEU A 47 -9.72 -3.30 5.46
CA LEU A 47 -11.05 -3.74 5.00
C LEU A 47 -11.41 -5.11 5.58
N HIS A 48 -10.44 -6.02 5.68
CA HIS A 48 -10.64 -7.31 6.35
C HIS A 48 -10.95 -7.14 7.84
N LEU A 49 -10.26 -6.23 8.55
CA LEU A 49 -10.58 -5.91 9.94
C LEU A 49 -11.98 -5.33 10.11
N GLN A 50 -12.41 -4.40 9.24
CA GLN A 50 -13.79 -3.86 9.23
C GLN A 50 -14.85 -4.95 9.06
N ARG A 51 -14.50 -6.05 8.39
CA ARG A 51 -15.39 -7.22 8.15
C ARG A 51 -15.23 -8.34 9.19
N GLY A 52 -14.43 -8.13 10.25
CA GLY A 52 -14.16 -9.13 11.28
C GLY A 52 -13.21 -10.26 10.86
N ASN A 53 -12.55 -10.16 9.71
CA ASN A 53 -11.60 -11.16 9.22
C ASN A 53 -10.17 -10.84 9.65
N THR A 54 -9.88 -11.05 10.93
CA THR A 54 -8.56 -10.77 11.54
C THR A 54 -7.45 -11.67 10.98
N GLY A 55 -7.74 -12.93 10.69
CA GLY A 55 -6.77 -13.87 10.11
C GLY A 55 -6.29 -13.46 8.72
N GLY A 56 -7.24 -13.03 7.86
CA GLY A 56 -6.91 -12.49 6.54
C GLY A 56 -6.12 -11.20 6.61
N ALA A 57 -6.50 -10.28 7.50
CA ALA A 57 -5.77 -9.05 7.74
C ALA A 57 -4.32 -9.31 8.18
N ALA A 58 -4.11 -10.22 9.13
CA ALA A 58 -2.78 -10.57 9.63
C ALA A 58 -1.86 -11.11 8.53
N LYS A 59 -2.40 -11.94 7.62
CA LYS A 59 -1.66 -12.46 6.46
C LYS A 59 -1.21 -11.33 5.54
N LEU A 60 -2.09 -10.38 5.24
CA LEU A 60 -1.79 -9.24 4.37
C LEU A 60 -0.77 -8.28 5.00
N LEU A 61 -0.90 -7.97 6.29
CA LEU A 61 0.06 -7.11 7.00
C LEU A 61 1.47 -7.72 7.02
N ARG A 62 1.59 -9.04 7.26
CA ARG A 62 2.88 -9.75 7.17
C ARG A 62 3.50 -9.68 5.78
N ALA A 63 2.70 -9.86 4.74
CA ALA A 63 3.18 -9.78 3.35
C ALA A 63 3.57 -8.35 2.95
N ALA A 64 2.87 -7.34 3.48
CA ALA A 64 3.14 -5.93 3.19
C ALA A 64 4.36 -5.36 3.94
N ALA A 65 4.71 -5.89 5.12
CA ALA A 65 5.72 -5.27 5.99
C ALA A 65 7.11 -5.10 5.33
N PRO A 66 7.72 -6.13 4.69
CA PRO A 66 9.04 -5.96 4.07
C PRO A 66 9.09 -4.93 2.92
N PRO A 67 8.22 -4.99 1.88
CA PRO A 67 8.26 -4.01 0.80
C PRO A 67 7.86 -2.61 1.27
N LEU A 68 6.96 -2.48 2.25
CA LEU A 68 6.59 -1.18 2.81
C LEU A 68 7.75 -0.51 3.54
N ARG A 69 8.56 -1.27 4.30
CA ARG A 69 9.78 -0.73 4.93
C ARG A 69 10.78 -0.21 3.91
N ALA A 70 10.99 -0.96 2.82
CA ALA A 70 11.85 -0.52 1.72
C ALA A 70 11.31 0.73 1.01
N PHE A 71 9.98 0.87 0.92
CA PHE A 71 9.35 2.06 0.36
C PHE A 71 9.48 3.28 1.30
N ALA A 72 9.30 3.09 2.60
CA ALA A 72 9.45 4.15 3.59
C ALA A 72 10.87 4.74 3.66
N ALA A 73 11.89 3.97 3.28
CA ALA A 73 13.28 4.46 3.19
C ALA A 73 13.48 5.53 2.11
N ARG A 74 12.61 5.57 1.08
CA ARG A 74 12.62 6.61 0.02
C ARG A 74 11.49 7.62 0.13
N GLU A 75 10.43 7.27 0.87
CA GLU A 75 9.24 8.09 1.07
C GLU A 75 8.96 8.25 2.58
N GLY A 76 9.45 9.35 3.15
CA GLY A 76 9.43 9.60 4.60
C GLY A 76 8.02 9.66 5.18
N ALA A 77 7.01 10.03 4.38
CA ALA A 77 5.61 10.02 4.79
C ALA A 77 5.09 8.62 5.16
N LEU A 78 5.80 7.54 4.79
CA LEU A 78 5.43 6.16 5.11
C LEU A 78 6.12 5.61 6.36
N LEU A 79 7.05 6.34 7.00
CA LEU A 79 7.82 5.81 8.13
C LEU A 79 6.92 5.36 9.28
N ALA A 80 5.95 6.19 9.66
CA ALA A 80 4.99 5.86 10.72
C ALA A 80 4.15 4.63 10.35
N LEU A 81 3.67 4.55 9.10
CA LEU A 81 2.92 3.39 8.63
C LEU A 81 3.76 2.11 8.63
N ALA A 82 5.00 2.18 8.16
CA ALA A 82 5.90 1.02 8.12
C ALA A 82 6.21 0.49 9.53
N ALA A 83 6.41 1.38 10.51
CA ALA A 83 6.58 0.99 11.90
C ALA A 83 5.31 0.32 12.46
N TRP A 84 4.15 0.94 12.23
CA TRP A 84 2.85 0.41 12.65
C TRP A 84 2.54 -0.97 12.03
N VAL A 85 2.74 -1.15 10.72
CA VAL A 85 2.56 -2.44 10.03
C VAL A 85 3.53 -3.49 10.56
N THR A 86 4.77 -3.11 10.85
CA THR A 86 5.76 -4.06 11.41
C THR A 86 5.30 -4.57 12.78
N ALA A 87 4.86 -3.66 13.68
CA ALA A 87 4.33 -4.05 14.98
C ALA A 87 3.07 -4.92 14.84
N ALA A 88 2.12 -4.51 14.01
CA ALA A 88 0.89 -5.26 13.77
C ALA A 88 1.14 -6.65 13.18
N SER A 89 2.14 -6.80 12.30
CA SER A 89 2.49 -8.06 11.65
C SER A 89 3.12 -9.09 12.62
N ALA A 90 3.70 -8.62 13.73
CA ALA A 90 4.33 -9.45 14.75
C ALA A 90 3.31 -9.97 15.79
N ALA A 91 2.12 -9.39 15.85
CA ALA A 91 1.09 -9.83 16.80
C ALA A 91 0.53 -11.21 16.42
N SER A 92 0.55 -12.14 17.37
CA SER A 92 -0.05 -13.49 17.19
C SER A 92 -1.57 -13.43 17.05
N THR A 93 -2.21 -12.49 17.75
CA THR A 93 -3.65 -12.21 17.71
C THR A 93 -3.86 -10.71 17.51
N PRO A 94 -4.19 -10.26 16.29
CA PRO A 94 -4.42 -8.84 16.03
C PRO A 94 -5.76 -8.40 16.64
N ASP A 95 -5.71 -7.37 17.48
CA ASP A 95 -6.91 -6.66 17.93
C ASP A 95 -7.39 -5.74 16.80
N ALA A 96 -8.55 -6.05 16.24
CA ALA A 96 -9.11 -5.30 15.11
C ALA A 96 -9.44 -3.85 15.47
N ALA A 97 -10.00 -3.61 16.66
CA ALA A 97 -10.41 -2.27 17.08
C ALA A 97 -9.19 -1.38 17.31
N LEU A 98 -8.16 -1.93 17.99
CA LEU A 98 -6.90 -1.23 18.19
C LEU A 98 -6.24 -0.85 16.86
N LEU A 99 -6.13 -1.81 15.94
CA LEU A 99 -5.48 -1.57 14.65
C LEU A 99 -6.23 -0.56 13.78
N LEU A 100 -7.57 -0.57 13.79
CA LEU A 100 -8.35 0.43 13.06
C LEU A 100 -8.15 1.83 13.65
N ASN A 101 -8.19 1.96 14.99
CA ASN A 101 -8.10 3.25 15.68
C ASN A 101 -6.68 3.84 15.67
N GLU A 102 -5.63 3.02 15.74
CA GLU A 102 -4.24 3.48 15.84
C GLU A 102 -3.53 3.60 14.49
N ARG A 103 -4.23 3.34 13.39
CA ARG A 103 -3.69 3.44 12.03
C ARG A 103 -3.10 4.84 11.77
N PRO A 104 -1.83 4.98 11.37
CA PRO A 104 -1.22 6.30 11.13
C PRO A 104 -1.77 7.00 9.88
N PRO A 105 -2.16 8.29 9.95
CA PRO A 105 -2.62 9.03 8.78
C PRO A 105 -1.53 9.10 7.70
N LEU A 106 -1.95 9.26 6.44
CA LEU A 106 -1.05 9.34 5.29
C LEU A 106 -1.23 10.64 4.52
N HIS A 107 -0.13 11.16 3.99
CA HIS A 107 -0.09 12.36 3.17
C HIS A 107 0.90 12.19 2.01
N LEU A 108 0.61 11.26 1.11
CA LEU A 108 1.43 10.97 -0.08
C LEU A 108 1.08 11.91 -1.23
N ARG A 109 2.07 12.13 -2.12
CA ARG A 109 1.97 12.93 -3.35
C ARG A 109 2.86 12.30 -4.42
N VAL A 110 2.46 12.39 -5.69
CA VAL A 110 3.38 12.10 -6.80
C VAL A 110 4.51 13.13 -6.81
N ARG A 111 5.77 12.68 -6.92
CA ARG A 111 6.91 13.59 -7.09
C ARG A 111 6.97 14.04 -8.55
N GLU A 112 7.17 15.34 -8.79
CA GLU A 112 7.19 15.93 -10.14
C GLU A 112 8.22 15.33 -11.11
N ASN A 113 9.21 14.56 -10.60
CA ASN A 113 10.31 13.97 -11.38
C ASN A 113 10.32 12.43 -11.42
N GLU A 114 9.21 11.74 -11.13
CA GLU A 114 9.16 10.27 -11.32
C GLU A 114 9.10 9.94 -12.83
N PRO A 115 10.19 9.45 -13.47
CA PRO A 115 10.07 8.96 -14.82
C PRO A 115 9.30 7.65 -14.71
N GLY A 116 8.10 7.60 -15.32
CA GLY A 116 7.33 6.38 -15.42
C GLY A 116 8.25 5.28 -15.94
N ARG A 117 8.64 4.34 -15.06
CA ARG A 117 9.44 3.19 -15.47
C ARG A 117 8.59 2.45 -16.51
N ARG A 118 8.92 2.66 -17.80
CA ARG A 118 8.47 1.75 -18.84
C ARG A 118 9.01 0.39 -18.44
N ASN A 119 8.12 -0.53 -18.09
CA ASN A 119 8.44 -1.94 -18.22
C ASN A 119 8.79 -2.16 -19.69
N GLY A 120 10.08 -2.34 -19.95
CA GLY A 120 10.56 -2.85 -21.22
C GLY A 120 10.11 -4.30 -21.32
N ASN A 121 8.86 -4.52 -21.77
CA ASN A 121 8.61 -5.68 -22.60
C ASN A 121 9.35 -5.42 -23.91
N ALA A 122 10.56 -5.94 -23.99
CA ALA A 122 11.24 -6.12 -25.25
C ALA A 122 10.50 -7.23 -26.02
N GLU A 123 9.37 -6.86 -26.63
CA GLU A 123 8.95 -7.49 -27.87
C GLU A 123 9.71 -6.78 -29.00
N GLY A 124 10.80 -7.41 -29.42
CA GLY A 124 11.51 -7.11 -30.63
C GLY A 124 11.56 -8.38 -31.47
N GLU A 125 10.47 -8.66 -32.18
CA GLU A 125 10.51 -9.48 -33.38
C GLU A 125 11.57 -8.90 -34.34
N ARG A 126 12.44 -9.75 -34.89
CA ARG A 126 12.51 -10.04 -36.34
C ARG A 126 13.77 -10.80 -36.75
N HIS A 127 13.53 -11.94 -37.40
CA HIS A 127 14.14 -12.41 -38.67
C HIS A 127 15.66 -12.61 -38.74
N ALA A 128 16.09 -13.87 -38.79
CA ALA A 128 16.57 -14.52 -40.02
C ALA A 128 16.52 -16.06 -39.85
#